data_AF-A0A833QCB5-F1
#
_entry.id   AF-A0A833QCB5-F1
#
_cell.length_a   1.000
_cell.length_b   1.000
_cell.length_c   1.000
_cell.angle_alpha   90.00
_cell.angle_beta   90.00
_cell.angle_gamma   90.00
#
_symmetry.space_group_name_H-M   'P 1'
#
loop_
_entity.id
_entity.type
_entity.pdbx_description
1 polymer ?
#
loop_
_entity_poly.entity_id
_entity_poly.type
_entity_poly.pdbx_seq_one_letter_code
_entity_poly.pdbx_strand_id
1 'polypeptide(L)' 'MTREMAAPVHVTAGIGIFFMTICTAETGLMQKSIAPNSISEGQVINFTGLFILLFGVAVTVTVALRRISV' A
#
# COMPACT_ATOMS: atom_id res chain seq x y z
N MET A 1 -0.45 26.90 -12.25
CA MET A 1 -0.80 25.52 -12.65
C MET A 1 -2.31 25.41 -12.68
N THR A 2 -2.91 25.07 -13.83
CA THR A 2 -4.37 24.89 -13.94
C THR A 2 -4.77 23.47 -13.52
N ARG A 3 -6.02 23.26 -13.12
CA ARG A 3 -6.53 21.96 -12.63
C ARG A 3 -6.28 20.82 -13.62
N GLU A 4 -6.41 21.11 -14.91
CA GLU A 4 -6.15 20.19 -16.03
C GLU A 4 -4.71 19.68 -16.06
N MET A 5 -3.74 20.57 -15.80
CA MET A 5 -2.31 20.22 -15.78
C MET A 5 -1.87 19.53 -14.48
N ALA A 6 -2.55 19.82 -13.36
CA ALA A 6 -2.25 19.22 -12.06
C ALA A 6 -2.83 17.80 -11.90
N ALA A 7 -3.94 17.50 -12.58
CA ALA A 7 -4.64 16.23 -12.49
C ALA A 7 -3.75 14.99 -12.74
N PRO A 8 -2.96 14.89 -13.83
CA PRO A 8 -2.13 13.71 -14.07
C PRO A 8 -1.02 13.54 -13.02
N VAL A 9 -0.41 14.64 -12.57
CA VAL A 9 0.64 14.64 -11.54
C VAL A 9 0.07 14.24 -10.18
N HIS A 10 -1.13 14.71 -9.83
CA HIS A 10 -1.78 14.36 -8.57
C HIS A 10 -2.06 12.85 -8.49
N VAL A 11 -2.52 12.24 -9.59
CA VAL A 11 -2.80 10.79 -9.64
C VAL A 11 -1.51 9.99 -9.52
N THR A 12 -0.46 10.32 -10.29
CA THR A 12 0.81 9.57 -10.22
C THR A 12 1.52 9.74 -8.88
N ALA A 13 1.55 10.95 -8.33
CA ALA A 13 2.09 11.21 -7.00
C ALA A 13 1.29 10.46 -5.92
N GLY A 14 -0.05 10.45 -6.01
CA GLY A 14 -0.91 9.72 -5.09
C GLY A 14 -0.62 8.22 -5.06
N ILE A 15 -0.46 7.59 -6.23
CA ILE A 15 -0.08 6.16 -6.33
C ILE A 15 1.30 5.92 -5.70
N GLY A 16 2.27 6.81 -5.96
CA GLY A 16 3.62 6.70 -5.39
C GLY A 16 3.61 6.78 -3.85
N ILE A 17 2.90 7.76 -3.28
CA ILE A 17 2.78 7.93 -1.83
C ILE A 17 2.04 6.73 -1.21
N PHE A 18 1.01 6.23 -1.88
CA PHE A 18 0.26 5.05 -1.42
C PHE A 18 1.17 3.82 -1.34
N PHE A 19 1.98 3.55 -2.36
CA PHE A 19 2.93 2.44 -2.35
C PHE A 19 3.99 2.59 -1.25
N MET A 20 4.55 3.80 -1.08
CA MET A 20 5.49 4.05 0.01
C MET A 20 4.85 3.85 1.39
N THR A 21 3.59 4.24 1.57
CA THR A 21 2.86 4.03 2.82
C THR A 21 2.70 2.54 3.13
N ILE A 22 2.44 1.71 2.12
CA ILE A 22 2.39 0.24 2.27
C ILE A 22 3.76 -0.29 2.69
N CYS A 23 4.83 0.10 1.99
CA CYS A 23 6.20 -0.31 2.36
C CYS A 23 6.57 0.12 3.78
N THR A 24 6.20 1.34 4.19
CA THR A 24 6.40 1.82 5.56
C THR A 24 5.64 0.98 6.57
N ALA A 25 4.36 0.65 6.30
CA ALA A 25 3.56 -0.20 7.17
C ALA A 25 4.18 -1.59 7.32
N GLU A 26 4.55 -2.23 6.21
CA GLU A 26 5.19 -3.55 6.23
C GLU A 26 6.54 -3.54 6.93
N THR A 27 7.36 -2.50 6.73
CA THR A 27 8.64 -2.36 7.43
C THR A 27 8.44 -2.22 8.95
N GLY A 28 7.44 -1.44 9.38
CA GLY A 28 7.08 -1.32 10.79
C GLY A 28 6.55 -2.63 11.39
N LEU A 29 5.73 -3.38 10.63
CA LEU A 29 5.26 -4.71 11.04
C LEU A 29 6.40 -5.71 11.14
N MET A 30 7.34 -5.70 10.17
CA MET A 30 8.54 -6.54 10.20
C MET A 30 9.41 -6.26 11.43
N GLN A 31 9.60 -5.00 11.80
CA GLN A 31 10.32 -4.64 13.03
C GLN A 31 9.66 -5.25 14.28
N LYS A 32 8.33 -5.29 14.31
CA LYS A 32 7.57 -5.90 15.40
C LYS A 32 7.59 -7.43 15.36
N SER A 33 7.57 -8.03 14.18
CA SER A 33 7.54 -9.50 14.02
C SER A 33 8.87 -10.19 14.29
N ILE A 34 9.99 -9.46 14.33
CA ILE A 34 11.32 -10.01 14.68
C ILE A 34 11.42 -10.36 16.18
N ALA A 35 10.72 -9.62 17.05
CA ALA A 35 10.69 -9.86 18.49
C ALA A 35 9.24 -9.85 19.01
N PRO A 36 8.40 -10.81 18.59
CA PRO A 36 7.01 -10.89 19.04
C PRO A 36 6.94 -11.45 20.46
N ASN A 37 5.92 -11.09 21.24
CA ASN A 37 5.77 -11.62 22.60
C ASN A 37 5.30 -13.10 22.59
N SER A 38 4.78 -13.58 21.46
CA SER A 38 4.39 -14.97 21.24
C SER A 38 4.46 -15.36 19.76
N ILE A 39 4.53 -16.67 19.49
CA ILE A 39 4.50 -17.21 18.11
C ILE A 39 3.20 -16.79 17.41
N SER A 40 2.06 -16.86 18.10
CA SER A 40 0.75 -16.49 17.57
C SER A 40 0.67 -15.00 17.21
N GLU A 41 1.25 -14.12 18.03
CA GLU A 41 1.34 -12.69 17.70
C GLU A 41 2.13 -12.47 16.40
N GLY A 42 3.30 -13.12 16.25
CA GLY A 42 4.10 -13.03 15.03
C GLY A 42 3.35 -13.51 13.77
N GLN A 43 2.56 -14.57 13.89
CA GLN A 43 1.71 -15.06 12.79
C GLN A 43 0.62 -14.05 12.40
N VAL A 44 -0.04 -13.44 13.37
CA VAL A 44 -1.07 -12.41 13.12
C VAL A 44 -0.46 -11.17 12.48
N ILE A 45 0.73 -10.75 12.92
CA ILE A 45 1.46 -9.62 12.32
C ILE A 45 1.79 -9.89 10.85
N ASN A 46 2.35 -11.07 10.53
CA ASN A 46 2.68 -11.44 9.17
C ASN A 46 1.44 -11.56 8.28
N PHE A 47 0.35 -12.14 8.80
CA PHE A 47 -0.92 -12.23 8.09
C PHE A 47 -1.50 -10.85 7.80
N THR A 48 -1.39 -9.92 8.76
CA THR A 48 -1.81 -8.52 8.59
C THR A 48 -0.98 -7.83 7.49
N GLY A 49 0.35 -8.02 7.49
CA GLY A 49 1.22 -7.50 6.43
C GLY A 49 0.81 -7.99 5.04
N LEU A 50 0.55 -9.30 4.90
CA LEU A 50 0.07 -9.90 3.65
C LEU A 50 -1.27 -9.30 3.19
N PHE A 51 -2.21 -9.03 4.10
CA PHE A 51 -3.48 -8.38 3.79
C PHE A 51 -3.30 -6.93 3.32
N ILE A 52 -2.36 -6.19 3.92
CA ILE A 52 -2.04 -4.82 3.50
C ILE A 52 -1.45 -4.83 2.08
N LEU A 53 -0.54 -5.77 1.77
CA LEU A 53 -0.02 -5.94 0.41
C LEU A 53 -1.12 -6.27 -0.59
N LEU A 54 -1.97 -7.25 -0.28
CA LEU A 54 -3.04 -7.66 -1.17
C LEU A 54 -4.04 -6.52 -1.41
N PHE A 55 -4.34 -5.73 -0.37
CA PHE A 55 -5.13 -4.51 -0.49
C PHE A 55 -4.45 -3.49 -1.42
N GLY A 56 -3.14 -3.28 -1.27
CA GLY A 56 -2.35 -2.43 -2.17
C GLY A 56 -2.44 -2.82 -3.64
N VAL A 57 -2.32 -4.13 -3.92
CA VAL A 57 -2.49 -4.69 -5.27
C VAL A 57 -3.90 -4.44 -5.78
N ALA A 58 -4.93 -4.76 -4.99
CA ALA A 58 -6.32 -4.57 -5.39
C ALA A 58 -6.65 -3.11 -5.72
N VAL A 59 -6.19 -2.16 -4.92
CA VAL A 59 -6.36 -0.72 -5.17
C VAL A 59 -5.62 -0.31 -6.44
N THR A 60 -4.37 -0.75 -6.63
CA THR A 60 -3.57 -0.41 -7.82
C THR A 60 -4.22 -0.94 -9.10
N VAL A 61 -4.70 -2.20 -9.09
CA VAL A 61 -5.44 -2.79 -10.21
C VAL A 61 -6.72 -2.02 -10.49
N THR A 62 -7.48 -1.65 -9.46
CA THR A 62 -8.73 -0.89 -9.61
C THR A 62 -8.48 0.48 -10.25
N VAL A 63 -7.42 1.18 -9.83
CA VAL A 63 -7.03 2.47 -10.41
C VAL A 63 -6.52 2.29 -11.85
N ALA A 64 -5.74 1.25 -12.15
CA ALA A 64 -5.25 0.96 -13.49
C ALA A 64 -6.40 0.64 -14.46
N LEU A 65 -7.35 -0.22 -14.07
CA LEU A 65 -8.52 -0.57 -14.87
C LEU A 65 -9.38 0.65 -15.20
N ARG A 66 -9.61 1.53 -14.21
CA ARG A 66 -10.32 2.81 -14.40
C ARG A 66 -9.66 3.68 -15.46
N ARG A 67 -8.33 3.63 -15.59
CA ARG A 67 -7.56 4.44 -16.54
C ARG A 67 -7.48 3.82 -17.93
N ILE A 68 -7.62 2.50 -18.05
CA ILE A 68 -7.71 1.79 -19.34
C ILE A 68 -9.13 1.89 -19.93
N SER A 69 -10.15 1.93 -19.07
CA SER A 69 -11.56 1.92 -19.48
C SER A 69 -12.15 3.31 -19.77
N VAL A 70 -11.37 4.38 -19.58
CA VAL A 70 -11.74 5.79 -19.80
C VAL A 70 -10.86 6.33 -20.91
#